data_AF-A0AAV1Y0P8-F1
#
_entry.id   AF-A0AAV1Y0P8-F1
#
_cell.length_a   1.000
_cell.length_b   1.000
_cell.length_c   1.000
_cell.angle_alpha   90.00
_cell.angle_beta   90.00
_cell.angle_gamma   90.00
#
_symmetry.space_group_name_H-M   'P 1'
#
loop_
_entity.id
_entity.type
_entity.pdbx_description
1 polymer ?
#
loop_
_entity_poly.entity_id
_entity_poly.type
_entity_poly.pdbx_seq_one_letter_code
_entity_poly.pdbx_strand_id
1 'polypeptide(L)'
;MGPNLKIAVQDPSFPAYIDSSVIIGRAGEFVDKAGKYKNIEYMKCGPETNFFPNLSTISRPDIIFFCSPNNPTGHAATRKQLEQLVIFAKVNGSIIIFDSAYSAYITDGPIPNTLGI
;
A
#
# COMPACT_ATOMS: atom_id res chain seq x y z
N MET A 1 14.99 14.26 7.48
CA MET A 1 13.62 13.84 7.13
C MET A 1 12.71 14.26 8.28
N GLY A 2 11.79 15.20 8.05
CA GLY A 2 11.03 15.88 9.11
C GLY A 2 9.89 15.05 9.72
N PRO A 3 9.29 15.51 10.82
CA PRO A 3 8.34 14.74 11.65
C PRO A 3 6.93 14.52 11.04
N ASN A 4 6.62 15.09 9.87
CA ASN A 4 5.27 15.07 9.28
C ASN A 4 5.21 14.28 7.96
N LEU A 5 5.57 12.98 7.97
CA LEU A 5 5.42 12.12 6.80
C LEU A 5 4.10 11.37 6.86
N LYS A 6 3.27 11.49 5.82
CA LYS A 6 2.00 10.77 5.69
C LYS A 6 2.21 9.42 5.02
N ILE A 7 1.71 8.35 5.64
CA ILE A 7 1.90 6.98 5.18
C ILE A 7 0.59 6.43 4.64
N ALA A 8 0.61 5.76 3.49
CA ALA A 8 -0.51 5.02 2.95
C ALA A 8 -0.25 3.50 2.99
N VAL A 9 -1.26 2.73 3.38
CA VAL A 9 -1.23 1.26 3.45
C VAL A 9 -2.48 0.66 2.81
N GLN A 10 -2.38 -0.54 2.23
CA GLN A 10 -3.56 -1.29 1.78
C GLN A 10 -4.45 -1.65 2.99
N ASP A 11 -5.78 -1.64 2.81
CA ASP A 11 -6.76 -2.01 3.85
C ASP A 11 -7.74 -3.05 3.28
N PRO A 12 -7.62 -4.33 3.67
CA PRO A 12 -6.71 -4.88 4.68
C PRO A 12 -5.26 -5.06 4.19
N SER A 13 -4.29 -5.05 5.11
CA SER A 13 -2.88 -5.41 4.87
C SER A 13 -2.24 -6.06 6.08
N PHE A 14 -1.05 -6.62 5.89
CA PHE A 14 -0.25 -7.17 6.96
C PHE A 14 0.02 -6.12 8.06
N PRO A 15 -0.28 -6.41 9.35
CA PRO A 15 -0.29 -5.41 10.41
C PRO A 15 1.08 -4.78 10.70
N ALA A 16 2.18 -5.41 10.30
CA ALA A 16 3.53 -4.90 10.57
C ALA A 16 3.83 -3.54 9.92
N TYR A 17 3.16 -3.16 8.83
CA TYR A 17 3.33 -1.82 8.23
C TYR A 17 2.72 -0.73 9.12
N ILE A 18 1.59 -1.04 9.75
CA ILE A 18 0.92 -0.17 10.72
C ILE A 18 1.78 -0.09 11.99
N ASP A 19 2.24 -1.22 12.51
CA ASP A 19 3.07 -1.27 13.71
C ASP A 19 4.41 -0.55 13.52
N SER A 20 5.06 -0.71 12.36
CA SER A 20 6.27 0.05 12.02
C SER A 20 6.01 1.55 12.01
N SER A 21 4.85 1.98 11.49
CA SER A 21 4.44 3.39 11.47
C SER A 21 4.16 3.94 12.87
N VAL A 22 3.69 3.10 13.80
CA VAL A 22 3.49 3.43 15.22
C VAL A 22 4.84 3.54 15.93
N ILE A 23 5.72 2.56 15.74
CA ILE A 23 7.05 2.48 16.37
C ILE A 23 7.92 3.67 15.98
N ILE A 24 7.86 4.13 14.73
CA ILE A 24 8.60 5.31 14.26
C ILE A 24 7.91 6.64 14.64
N GLY A 25 6.84 6.60 15.45
CA GLY A 25 6.14 7.78 15.96
C GLY A 25 5.28 8.51 14.92
N ARG A 26 4.92 7.86 13.81
CA ARG A 26 4.27 8.49 12.64
C ARG A 26 2.78 8.21 12.50
N ALA A 27 2.25 7.21 13.20
CA ALA A 27 0.84 6.82 13.10
C ALA A 27 -0.13 7.86 13.69
N GLY A 28 0.31 8.70 14.63
CA GLY A 28 -0.56 9.61 15.38
C GLY A 28 -1.41 8.87 16.42
N GLU A 29 -2.47 9.52 16.91
CA GLU A 29 -3.37 8.92 17.91
C GLU A 29 -4.13 7.72 17.33
N PHE A 30 -4.22 6.65 18.12
CA PHE A 30 -5.09 5.52 17.84
C PHE A 30 -6.55 5.90 18.11
N VAL A 31 -7.42 5.63 17.13
CA VAL A 31 -8.87 5.86 17.21
C VAL A 31 -9.55 4.53 17.40
N ASP A 32 -9.82 4.19 18.66
CA ASP A 32 -10.34 2.89 19.10
C ASP A 32 -11.63 2.48 18.38
N LYS A 33 -12.57 3.41 18.19
CA LYS A 33 -13.84 3.16 17.48
C LYS A 33 -13.68 2.73 16.01
N ALA A 34 -12.55 3.06 15.39
CA ALA A 34 -12.28 2.75 13.98
C ALA A 34 -11.19 1.67 13.81
N GLY A 35 -10.51 1.28 14.89
CA GLY A 35 -9.33 0.39 14.83
C GLY A 35 -8.18 0.96 13.98
N LYS A 36 -8.08 2.29 13.88
CA LYS A 36 -7.23 2.99 12.92
C LYS A 36 -6.45 4.13 13.55
N TYR A 37 -5.32 4.46 12.96
CA TYR A 37 -4.47 5.56 13.36
C TYR A 37 -4.74 6.82 12.51
N LYS A 38 -4.88 7.99 13.14
CA LYS A 38 -5.31 9.22 12.45
C LYS A 38 -4.40 9.65 11.29
N ASN A 39 -3.11 9.39 11.38
CA ASN A 39 -2.12 9.87 10.40
C ASN A 39 -1.75 8.82 9.34
N ILE A 40 -2.49 7.71 9.27
CA ILE A 40 -2.34 6.68 8.25
C ILE A 40 -3.49 6.78 7.27
N GLU A 41 -3.15 6.81 5.99
CA GLU A 41 -4.11 6.73 4.88
C GLU A 41 -4.39 5.25 4.56
N TYR A 42 -5.62 4.82 4.79
CA TYR A 42 -6.03 3.43 4.55
C TYR A 42 -6.64 3.29 3.16
N MET A 43 -5.90 2.65 2.26
CA MET A 43 -6.30 2.41 0.88
C MET A 43 -7.19 1.16 0.80
N LYS A 44 -8.52 1.36 0.81
CA LYS A 44 -9.49 0.25 0.77
C LYS A 44 -9.27 -0.65 -0.46
N CYS A 45 -9.06 -1.93 -0.21
CA CYS A 45 -8.85 -2.98 -1.20
C CYS A 45 -9.82 -4.13 -0.90
N GLY A 46 -11.05 -4.02 -1.38
CA GLY A 46 -12.12 -5.01 -1.21
C GLY A 46 -12.64 -5.57 -2.55
N PRO A 47 -13.54 -6.57 -2.52
CA PRO A 47 -14.18 -7.13 -3.71
C PRO A 47 -14.86 -6.07 -4.59
N GLU A 48 -15.44 -5.03 -3.99
CA GLU A 48 -16.09 -3.90 -4.67
C GLU A 48 -15.11 -3.02 -5.46
N THR A 49 -13.81 -3.12 -5.17
CA THR A 49 -12.72 -2.39 -5.84
C THR A 49 -11.81 -3.32 -6.66
N ASN A 50 -12.19 -4.60 -6.84
CA ASN A 50 -11.31 -5.64 -7.39
C ASN A 50 -9.95 -5.71 -6.67
N PHE A 51 -9.95 -5.53 -5.34
CA PHE A 51 -8.77 -5.60 -4.48
C PHE A 51 -7.64 -4.61 -4.85
N PHE A 52 -7.97 -3.52 -5.54
CA PHE A 52 -7.04 -2.46 -5.88
C PHE A 52 -7.64 -1.09 -5.51
N PRO A 53 -6.88 -0.20 -4.85
CA PRO A 53 -7.48 1.00 -4.31
C PRO A 53 -7.82 2.02 -5.39
N ASN A 54 -8.88 2.79 -5.14
CA ASN A 54 -9.20 3.95 -5.97
C ASN A 54 -8.24 5.10 -5.65
N LEU A 55 -7.12 5.15 -6.37
CA LEU A 55 -6.03 6.13 -6.18
C LEU A 55 -6.51 7.59 -6.23
N SER A 56 -7.59 7.90 -6.97
CA SER A 56 -8.14 9.25 -7.06
C SER A 56 -8.78 9.74 -5.75
N THR A 57 -9.14 8.81 -4.85
CA THR A 57 -9.70 9.14 -3.54
C THR A 57 -8.65 9.23 -2.42
N ILE A 58 -7.41 8.86 -2.74
CA ILE A 58 -6.31 8.80 -1.78
C ILE A 58 -5.67 10.18 -1.69
N SER A 59 -5.63 10.75 -0.49
CA SER A 59 -4.91 12.00 -0.26
C SER A 59 -3.40 11.78 -0.35
N ARG A 60 -2.66 12.79 -0.84
CA ARG A 60 -1.21 12.71 -1.13
C ARG A 60 -0.43 12.06 0.03
N PRO A 61 0.11 10.84 -0.13
CA PRO A 61 1.02 10.25 0.83
C PRO A 61 2.48 10.58 0.49
N ASP A 62 3.37 10.55 1.48
CA ASP A 62 4.81 10.63 1.25
C ASP A 62 5.40 9.22 1.05
N ILE A 63 4.84 8.22 1.72
CA ILE A 63 5.26 6.81 1.62
C ILE A 63 4.03 5.93 1.37
N ILE A 64 4.13 5.01 0.42
CA ILE A 64 3.08 4.03 0.09
C ILE A 64 3.64 2.63 0.33
N PHE A 65 3.10 1.90 1.31
CA PHE A 65 3.36 0.48 1.46
C PHE A 65 2.37 -0.30 0.59
N PHE A 66 2.90 -1.09 -0.34
CA PHE A 66 2.10 -1.87 -1.27
C PHE A 66 2.64 -3.29 -1.35
N CYS A 67 1.81 -4.27 -1.00
CA CYS A 67 2.16 -5.69 -1.06
C CYS A 67 1.44 -6.35 -2.24
N SER A 68 2.17 -7.09 -3.06
CA SER A 68 1.62 -7.85 -4.18
C SER A 68 2.45 -9.11 -4.47
N PRO A 69 1.90 -10.32 -4.32
CA PRO A 69 0.54 -10.64 -3.87
C PRO A 69 0.25 -10.14 -2.45
N ASN A 70 -0.88 -9.46 -2.26
CA ASN A 70 -1.23 -8.85 -0.99
C ASN A 70 -1.56 -9.92 0.07
N ASN A 71 -1.01 -9.78 1.27
CA ASN A 71 -1.44 -10.52 2.45
C ASN A 71 -2.40 -9.63 3.27
N PRO A 72 -3.65 -10.03 3.58
CA PRO A 72 -4.20 -11.39 3.52
C PRO A 72 -5.03 -11.75 2.28
N THR A 73 -5.25 -10.84 1.33
CA THR A 73 -6.23 -11.06 0.25
C THR A 73 -5.76 -12.06 -0.83
N GLY A 74 -4.47 -12.34 -0.91
CA GLY A 74 -3.84 -13.14 -1.98
C GLY A 74 -3.83 -12.45 -3.34
N HIS A 75 -4.37 -11.24 -3.47
CA HIS A 75 -4.52 -10.58 -4.76
C HIS A 75 -3.17 -10.08 -5.30
N ALA A 76 -2.82 -10.50 -6.52
CA ALA A 76 -1.68 -9.98 -7.27
C ALA A 76 -2.13 -8.84 -8.18
N ALA A 77 -1.55 -7.65 -7.99
CA ALA A 77 -1.83 -6.51 -8.84
C ALA A 77 -1.35 -6.76 -10.27
N THR A 78 -2.20 -6.45 -11.25
CA THR A 78 -1.86 -6.53 -12.68
C THR A 78 -0.83 -5.47 -13.06
N ARG A 79 -0.14 -5.67 -14.19
CA ARG A 79 0.82 -4.68 -14.74
C ARG A 79 0.20 -3.28 -14.90
N LYS A 80 -1.06 -3.20 -15.39
CA LYS A 80 -1.77 -1.93 -15.56
C LYS A 80 -2.04 -1.22 -14.22
N GLN A 81 -2.40 -1.97 -13.19
CA GLN A 81 -2.60 -1.45 -11.84
C GLN A 81 -1.28 -0.95 -11.23
N LEU A 82 -0.18 -1.67 -11.44
CA LEU A 82 1.15 -1.23 -11.01
C LEU A 82 1.60 0.03 -11.77
N GLU A 83 1.34 0.13 -13.07
CA GLU A 83 1.59 1.35 -13.85
C GLU A 83 0.82 2.55 -13.29
N GLN A 84 -0.46 2.35 -12.93
CA GLN A 84 -1.27 3.39 -12.27
C GLN A 84 -0.69 3.81 -10.92
N LEU A 85 -0.23 2.85 -10.10
CA LEU A 85 0.40 3.12 -8.82
C LEU A 85 1.70 3.93 -8.97
N VAL A 86 2.55 3.56 -9.94
CA VAL A 86 3.80 4.27 -10.23
C VAL A 86 3.52 5.69 -10.73
N ILE A 87 2.54 5.87 -11.61
CA ILE A 87 2.12 7.20 -12.07
C ILE A 87 1.64 8.05 -10.90
N PHE A 88 0.77 7.50 -10.04
CA PHE A 88 0.26 8.19 -8.85
C PHE A 88 1.39 8.62 -7.92
N ALA A 89 2.34 7.73 -7.61
CA ALA A 89 3.49 8.06 -6.76
C ALA A 89 4.39 9.12 -7.40
N LYS A 90 4.65 9.03 -8.71
CA LYS A 90 5.48 9.99 -9.44
C LYS A 90 4.87 11.39 -9.46
N VAL A 91 3.56 11.49 -9.67
CA VAL A 91 2.82 12.78 -9.65
C VAL A 91 2.86 13.40 -8.25
N ASN A 92 2.75 12.59 -7.21
CA ASN A 92 2.70 13.05 -5.82
C ASN A 92 4.09 13.26 -5.18
N GLY A 93 5.15 12.78 -5.82
CA GLY A 93 6.49 12.69 -5.22
C GLY A 93 6.55 11.71 -4.06
N SER A 94 5.72 10.67 -4.09
CA SER A 94 5.66 9.62 -3.07
C SER A 94 6.70 8.54 -3.32
N ILE A 95 7.18 7.91 -2.25
CA ILE A 95 8.04 6.72 -2.30
C ILE A 95 7.17 5.48 -2.16
N ILE A 96 7.27 4.53 -3.08
CA ILE A 96 6.61 3.22 -2.96
C ILE A 96 7.59 2.26 -2.30
N ILE A 97 7.17 1.65 -1.18
CA ILE A 97 7.81 0.49 -0.58
C ILE A 97 7.02 -0.73 -1.04
N PHE A 98 7.57 -1.44 -2.01
CA PHE A 98 6.93 -2.60 -2.62
C PHE A 98 7.36 -3.89 -1.94
N ASP A 99 6.40 -4.61 -1.36
CA ASP A 99 6.63 -5.92 -0.76
C ASP A 99 6.21 -7.02 -1.73
N SER A 100 7.20 -7.78 -2.20
CA SER A 100 7.05 -8.90 -3.11
C SER A 100 7.27 -10.25 -2.43
N ALA A 101 7.11 -10.37 -1.10
CA ALA A 101 7.40 -11.60 -0.36
C ALA A 101 6.72 -12.85 -0.91
N TYR A 102 5.53 -12.70 -1.52
CA TYR A 102 4.77 -13.81 -2.12
C TYR A 102 4.87 -13.87 -3.65
N SER A 103 5.76 -13.11 -4.30
CA SER A 103 5.85 -13.09 -5.77
C SER A 103 6.19 -14.46 -6.37
N ALA A 104 6.86 -15.32 -5.61
CA ALA A 104 7.15 -16.71 -5.99
C ALA A 104 5.91 -17.63 -6.05
N TYR A 105 4.78 -17.21 -5.50
CA TYR A 105 3.52 -17.99 -5.48
C TYR A 105 2.53 -17.55 -6.58
N ILE A 106 2.91 -16.63 -7.47
CA ILE A 106 2.07 -16.24 -8.61
C ILE A 106 2.09 -17.39 -9.64
N THR A 107 0.97 -18.11 -9.75
CA THR A 107 0.81 -19.24 -10.69
C THR A 107 0.10 -18.88 -12.00
N ASP A 108 -0.41 -17.66 -12.14
CA ASP A 108 -1.00 -17.17 -13.40
C ASP A 108 0.13 -16.68 -14.33
N GLY A 109 0.20 -17.23 -15.55
CA GLY A 109 1.32 -17.03 -16.48
C GLY A 109 1.49 -15.60 -17.02
N PRO A 110 2.27 -15.44 -18.11
CA PRO A 110 3.70 -15.12 -18.00
C PRO A 110 3.97 -14.03 -16.95
N ILE A 111 4.80 -14.39 -15.99
CA ILE A 111 5.29 -13.58 -14.88
C ILE A 111 5.68 -12.18 -15.38
N PRO A 112 5.05 -11.08 -14.93
CA PRO A 112 5.70 -9.78 -15.00
C PRO A 112 6.83 -9.86 -13.99
N ASN A 113 8.00 -10.27 -14.48
CA ASN A 113 9.25 -10.10 -13.76
C ASN A 113 9.25 -8.65 -13.28
N THR A 114 9.43 -8.53 -11.96
CA THR A 114 9.88 -7.34 -11.25
C THR A 114 10.40 -6.25 -12.18
N LEU A 115 9.92 -5.02 -12.03
CA LEU A 115 10.55 -3.85 -12.65
C LEU A 115 12.02 -3.88 -12.24
N GLY A 116 12.88 -4.31 -13.16
CA GLY A 116 14.32 -4.28 -13.01
C GLY A 116 14.73 -2.82 -12.83
N ILE A 117 15.07 -2.49 -11.60
CA ILE A 117 15.91 -1.35 -11.23
C ILE A 117 17.36 -1.81 -11.20
#